data_AF-A0A6B2SFB3-F1
#
_entry.id   AF-A0A6B2SFB3-F1
#
_cell.length_a   1.000
_cell.length_b   1.000
_cell.length_c   1.000
_cell.angle_alpha   90.00
_cell.angle_beta   90.00
_cell.angle_gamma   90.00
#
_symmetry.space_group_name_H-M   'P 1'
#
loop_
_entity.id
_entity.type
_entity.pdbx_description
1 polymer ?
#
loop_
_entity_poly.entity_id
_entity_poly.type
_entity_poly.pdbx_seq_one_letter_code
_entity_poly.pdbx_strand_id
1 'polypeptide(L)' 'MAELLYAEDPEPCEPGPAGPLFVPVRPGPAGCVARLFRTPVGGRTAVAFTTPRLLSAALGPRQPWIRLSERALRSL' A
#
# COMPACT_ATOMS: atom_id res chain seq x y z
N MET A 1 -29.16 39.10 11.42
CA MET A 1 -29.25 37.79 10.73
C MET A 1 -27.86 37.53 10.17
N ALA A 2 -27.05 36.75 10.89
CA ALA A 2 -25.66 36.51 10.53
C ALA A 2 -25.59 35.42 9.46
N GLU A 3 -25.10 35.76 8.27
CA GLU A 3 -24.68 34.79 7.26
C GLU A 3 -23.57 33.93 7.85
N LEU A 4 -23.92 32.68 8.17
CA LEU A 4 -22.96 31.61 8.44
C LEU A 4 -22.13 31.45 7.17
N LEU A 5 -20.97 32.11 7.13
CA LEU A 5 -19.91 31.83 6.17
C LEU A 5 -19.53 30.36 6.36
N TYR A 6 -20.11 29.50 5.52
CA TYR A 6 -19.67 28.13 5.35
C TYR A 6 -18.24 28.21 4.84
N ALA A 7 -17.27 28.06 5.74
CA ALA A 7 -15.89 27.78 5.35
C ALA A 7 -15.95 26.51 4.51
N GLU A 8 -15.74 26.65 3.20
CA GLU A 8 -15.69 25.54 2.26
C GLU A 8 -14.66 24.54 2.80
N ASP A 9 -15.11 23.31 3.08
CA ASP A 9 -14.21 22.24 3.48
C ASP A 9 -13.23 22.04 2.31
N PRO A 10 -11.92 22.23 2.51
CA PRO A 10 -10.97 22.14 1.41
C PRO A 10 -11.03 20.73 0.83
N GLU A 11 -11.24 20.63 -0.48
CA GLU A 11 -11.25 19.33 -1.17
C GLU A 11 -9.99 18.53 -0.80
N PRO A 12 -10.12 17.22 -0.54
CA PRO A 12 -8.98 16.39 -0.22
C PRO A 12 -7.97 16.47 -1.36
N CYS A 13 -6.77 16.96 -1.07
CA CYS A 13 -5.69 17.06 -2.05
C CYS A 13 -5.52 15.73 -2.77
N GLU A 14 -5.47 15.78 -4.11
CA GLU A 14 -5.21 14.57 -4.89
C GLU A 14 -3.92 13.93 -4.39
N PRO A 15 -3.95 12.65 -3.97
CA PRO A 15 -2.76 12.00 -3.48
C PRO A 15 -1.77 11.86 -4.64
N GLY A 16 -0.65 12.56 -4.54
CA GLY A 16 0.49 12.36 -5.43
C GLY A 16 1.00 10.92 -5.36
N PRO A 17 1.78 10.47 -6.36
CA PRO A 17 2.27 9.09 -6.40
C PRO A 17 3.00 8.74 -5.10
N ALA A 18 2.66 7.61 -4.49
CA ALA A 18 3.05 7.23 -3.12
C ALA A 18 4.57 6.99 -2.89
N GLY A 19 5.42 7.36 -3.84
CA GLY A 19 6.83 6.98 -3.87
C GLY A 19 7.01 5.46 -4.05
N PRO A 20 8.24 4.95 -3.89
CA PRO A 20 8.52 3.53 -3.99
C PRO A 20 7.88 2.74 -2.84
N LEU A 21 7.07 1.74 -3.17
CA LEU A 21 6.33 0.90 -2.22
C LEU A 21 7.10 -0.38 -1.88
N PHE A 22 7.06 -0.79 -0.61
CA PHE A 22 7.66 -2.01 -0.10
C PHE A 22 6.64 -3.15 -0.12
N VAL A 23 6.80 -4.09 -1.04
CA VAL A 23 5.81 -5.14 -1.34
C VAL A 23 6.33 -6.49 -0.82
N PRO A 24 5.59 -7.18 0.06
CA PRO A 24 6.00 -8.47 0.58
C PRO A 24 5.95 -9.53 -0.52
N VAL A 25 6.97 -10.38 -0.55
CA VAL A 25 7.11 -11.46 -1.54
C VAL A 25 7.40 -12.79 -0.85
N ARG A 26 7.21 -13.88 -1.59
CA ARG A 26 7.76 -15.20 -1.26
C ARG A 26 8.84 -15.53 -2.28
N PRO A 27 10.06 -15.91 -1.85
CA PRO A 27 11.06 -16.43 -2.76
C PRO A 27 10.60 -17.78 -3.32
N GLY A 28 10.91 -18.04 -4.57
CA GLY A 28 10.63 -19.28 -5.27
C GLY A 28 11.70 -19.56 -6.34
N PRO A 29 11.66 -20.74 -6.99
CA PRO A 29 12.71 -21.20 -7.89
C PRO A 29 12.90 -20.31 -9.13
N ALA A 30 11.85 -19.61 -9.57
CA ALA A 30 11.87 -18.70 -10.72
C ALA A 30 11.97 -17.21 -10.33
N GLY A 31 12.21 -16.89 -9.05
CA GLY A 31 12.27 -15.52 -8.55
C GLY A 31 11.29 -15.26 -7.40
N CYS A 32 10.89 -14.00 -7.23
CA CYS A 32 10.00 -13.58 -6.15
C CYS A 32 8.55 -13.47 -6.63
N VAL A 33 7.61 -13.97 -5.84
CA VAL A 33 6.16 -13.87 -6.11
C VAL A 33 5.51 -12.98 -5.06
N ALA A 34 4.70 -12.01 -5.48
CA ALA A 34 3.96 -11.15 -4.56
C ALA A 34 3.12 -11.97 -3.56
N ARG A 35 3.21 -11.63 -2.27
CA ARG A 35 2.40 -12.23 -1.23
C ARG A 35 1.04 -11.53 -1.21
N LEU A 36 0.02 -12.19 -1.75
CA LEU A 36 -1.36 -11.72 -1.66
C LEU A 36 -1.97 -12.06 -0.30
N PHE A 37 -2.77 -11.14 0.21
CA PHE A 37 -3.54 -11.26 1.45
C PHE A 37 -5.03 -11.40 1.11
N ARG A 38 -5.86 -11.57 2.13
CA ARG A 38 -7.30 -11.63 1.97
C ARG A 38 -7.97 -10.48 2.71
N THR A 39 -8.97 -9.88 2.08
CA THR A 39 -9.90 -9.00 2.78
C THR A 39 -10.83 -9.82 3.68
N PRO A 40 -11.52 -9.20 4.65
CA PRO A 40 -12.53 -9.89 5.46
C PRO A 40 -13.62 -10.59 4.63
N VAL A 41 -13.94 -10.05 3.44
CA VAL A 41 -14.90 -10.64 2.49
C VAL A 41 -14.27 -11.66 1.52
N GLY A 42 -13.00 -12.02 1.71
CA GLY A 42 -12.33 -13.13 1.02
C GLY A 42 -11.56 -12.80 -0.26
N GLY A 43 -11.65 -11.56 -0.76
CA GLY A 43 -10.96 -11.10 -1.96
C GLY A 43 -9.44 -11.11 -1.80
N ARG A 44 -8.70 -11.51 -2.83
CA ARG A 44 -7.22 -11.47 -2.81
C ARG A 44 -6.75 -10.05 -3.06
N THR A 45 -5.85 -9.57 -2.22
CA THR A 45 -5.36 -8.19 -2.28
C THR A 45 -3.85 -8.14 -2.13
N ALA A 46 -3.20 -7.43 -3.06
CA ALA A 46 -1.81 -7.06 -2.90
C ALA A 46 -1.70 -5.94 -1.86
N VAL A 47 -0.76 -6.07 -0.93
CA VAL A 47 -0.52 -5.09 0.13
C VAL A 47 0.87 -4.50 -0.07
N ALA A 48 1.02 -3.22 0.24
CA ALA A 48 2.29 -2.53 0.24
C ALA A 48 2.41 -1.65 1.47
N PHE A 49 3.66 -1.37 1.83
CA PHE A 49 4.01 -0.46 2.92
C PHE A 49 4.82 0.70 2.37
N THR A 50 4.69 1.87 2.98
CA THR A 50 5.45 3.07 2.62
C THR A 50 6.85 3.08 3.22
N THR A 51 7.13 2.23 4.22
CA THR A 51 8.46 2.05 4.80
C THR A 51 8.75 0.57 5.13
N PRO A 52 10.02 0.14 5.14
CA PRO A 52 10.38 -1.21 5.57
C PRO A 52 10.00 -1.48 7.03
N ARG A 53 10.07 -0.47 7.89
CA ARG A 53 9.76 -0.59 9.33
C ARG A 53 8.30 -1.02 9.55
N LEU A 54 7.36 -0.44 8.81
CA LEU A 54 5.94 -0.81 8.89
C LEU A 54 5.72 -2.26 8.40
N LEU A 55 6.40 -2.65 7.31
CA LEU A 55 6.36 -4.02 6.82
C LEU A 55 6.86 -5.02 7.87
N SER A 56 8.03 -4.74 8.46
CA SER A 56 8.62 -5.60 9.48
C SER A 56 7.78 -5.66 10.76
N ALA A 57 7.13 -4.54 11.15
CA ALA A 57 6.22 -4.52 12.28
C ALA A 57 4.98 -5.40 12.05
N ALA A 58 4.43 -5.40 10.83
CA ALA A 58 3.22 -6.14 10.49
C ALA A 58 3.48 -7.63 10.20
N LEU A 59 4.58 -7.97 9.53
CA LEU A 59 4.84 -9.31 8.98
C LEU A 59 6.06 -10.01 9.61
N GLY A 60 6.77 -9.32 10.49
CA GLY A 60 8.00 -9.78 11.12
C GLY A 60 9.27 -9.38 10.33
N PRO A 61 10.43 -9.31 11.00
CA PRO A 61 11.67 -8.80 10.41
C PRO A 61 12.26 -9.71 9.32
N ARG A 62 11.86 -10.98 9.28
CA ARG A 62 12.35 -11.96 8.30
C ARG A 62 11.52 -12.00 7.01
N GLN A 63 10.43 -11.24 6.91
CA GLN A 63 9.59 -11.22 5.72
C GLN A 63 10.35 -10.61 4.53
N PRO A 64 10.58 -11.36 3.43
CA PRO A 64 11.21 -10.80 2.23
C PRO A 64 10.30 -9.79 1.54
N TRP A 65 10.90 -8.78 0.91
CA TRP A 65 10.18 -7.73 0.18
C TRP A 65 10.97 -7.20 -1.02
N ILE A 66 10.27 -6.58 -1.96
CA ILE A 66 10.84 -5.84 -3.10
C ILE A 66 10.28 -4.42 -3.14
N ARG A 67 10.89 -3.55 -3.96
CA ARG A 67 10.35 -2.21 -4.25
C ARG A 67 9.58 -2.24 -5.56
N LEU A 68 8.32 -1.78 -5.54
CA LEU A 68 7.53 -1.56 -6.74
C LEU A 68 7.02 -0.13 -6.80
N SER A 69 6.78 0.37 -8.00
CA SER A 69 5.96 1.57 -8.17
C SER A 69 4.50 1.24 -7.86
N GLU A 70 3.72 2.24 -7.49
CA GLU A 70 2.28 2.08 -7.29
C GLU A 70 1.60 1.50 -8.54
N ARG A 71 1.95 1.99 -9.74
CA ARG A 71 1.40 1.49 -11.00
C ARG A 71 1.70 0.00 -11.23
N ALA A 72 2.94 -0.44 -10.96
CA ALA A 72 3.30 -1.85 -11.08
C ALA A 72 2.51 -2.72 -10.09
N LEU A 73 2.33 -2.26 -8.85
CA LEU A 73 1.53 -2.95 -7.84
C LEU A 73 0.06 -3.08 -8.25
N ARG A 74 -0.54 -2.02 -8.81
CA ARG A 74 -1.93 -2.02 -9.29
C ARG A 74 -2.16 -2.92 -10.50
N SER A 75 -1.11 -3.37 -11.18
CA SER A 75 -1.18 -4.25 -12.35
C SER A 75 -1.11 -5.76 -12.00
N LEU A 76 -1.06 -6.10 -10.70
CA LEU A 76 -1.02 -7.49 -10.20
C LEU A 76 -2.39 -8.17 -10.14
#